data_AF-A0A1V9GBQ9-F1
#
_entry.id   AF-A0A1V9GBQ9-F1
#
_cell.length_a   1.000
_cell.length_b   1.000
_cell.length_c   1.000
_cell.angle_alpha   90.00
_cell.angle_beta   90.00
_cell.angle_gamma   90.00
#
_symmetry.space_group_name_H-M   'P 1'
#
loop_
_entity.id
_entity.type
_entity.pdbx_description
1 polymer ?
#
loop_
_entity_poly.entity_id
_entity_poly.type
_entity_poly.pdbx_seq_one_letter_code
_entity_poly.pdbx_strand_id
1 'polypeptide(L)' 'MRGCVILFVLLMLFFVVPADVSAQCSICTKTAQQLGEKPAKALNMGIIYLGLTPLIVMGYIGYRWWKSEH' A
#
# COMPACT_ATOMS: atom_id res chain seq x y z
N MET A 1 -16.48 23.41 7.62
CA MET A 1 -16.53 22.49 6.47
C MET A 1 -15.44 22.77 5.43
N ARG A 2 -15.31 24.00 4.89
CA ARG A 2 -14.29 24.33 3.86
C ARG A 2 -12.84 24.07 4.30
N GLY A 3 -12.50 24.38 5.56
CA GLY A 3 -11.16 24.12 6.12
C GLY A 3 -10.82 22.63 6.25
N CYS A 4 -11.78 21.78 6.64
CA CYS A 4 -11.57 20.32 6.72
C CYS A 4 -11.34 19.70 5.34
N VAL A 5 -12.05 20.20 4.31
CA VAL A 5 -11.86 19.74 2.92
C VAL A 5 -10.48 20.13 2.42
N ILE A 6 -10.03 21.37 2.66
CA ILE A 6 -8.68 21.83 2.27
C ILE A 6 -7.60 21.00 2.98
N LEU A 7 -7.76 20.73 4.28
CA LEU A 7 -6.82 19.92 5.04
C LEU A 7 -6.76 18.48 4.49
N PHE A 8 -7.91 17.88 4.17
CA PHE A 8 -7.98 16.54 3.59
C PHE A 8 -7.32 16.46 2.21
N VAL A 9 -7.52 17.46 1.36
CA VAL A 9 -6.89 17.55 0.04
C VAL A 9 -5.38 17.72 0.14
N LEU A 10 -4.89 18.55 1.06
CA LEU A 10 -3.45 18.71 1.31
C LEU A 10 -2.81 17.42 1.82
N LEU A 11 -3.50 16.70 2.69
CA LEU A 11 -3.03 15.41 3.21
C LEU A 11 -2.92 14.37 2.08
N MET A 12 -3.94 14.29 1.22
CA MET A 12 -3.91 13.43 0.03
C MET A 12 -2.75 13.78 -0.91
N LEU A 13 -2.52 15.06 -1.19
CA LEU A 13 -1.41 15.50 -2.04
C LEU A 13 -0.03 15.11 -1.48
N PHE A 14 0.13 15.15 -0.15
CA PHE A 14 1.37 14.75 0.52
C PHE A 14 1.71 13.27 0.30
N PHE A 15 0.69 12.39 0.25
CA PHE A 15 0.88 10.96 0.02
C PHE A 15 1.17 10.57 -1.45
N VAL A 16 1.10 11.50 -2.40
CA VAL A 16 1.34 11.23 -3.84
C VAL A 16 2.83 11.38 -4.21
N VAL A 17 3.66 11.95 -3.34
CA VAL A 17 5.10 12.11 -3.61
C VAL A 17 5.76 10.72 -3.67
N PRO A 18 6.44 10.36 -4.78
CA PRO A 18 7.15 9.09 -4.86
C PRO A 18 8.32 9.12 -3.88
N ALA A 19 8.20 8.35 -2.80
CA ALA A 19 9.30 8.08 -1.89
C ALA A 19 10.04 6.82 -2.34
N ASP A 20 11.35 6.76 -2.13
CA ASP A 20 12.10 5.51 -2.23
C ASP A 20 11.56 4.52 -1.19
N VAL A 21 10.68 3.63 -1.62
CA VAL A 21 10.01 2.67 -0.74
C VAL A 21 10.98 1.54 -0.45
N SER A 22 11.82 1.73 0.58
CA SER A 22 12.50 0.60 1.22
C SER A 22 11.47 -0.27 1.93
N ALA A 23 11.67 -1.58 1.91
CA ALA A 23 10.78 -2.49 2.62
C ALA A 23 10.79 -2.13 4.12
N GLN A 24 9.60 -1.85 4.68
CA GLN A 24 9.47 -1.44 6.08
C GLN A 24 9.61 -2.61 7.07
N CYS A 25 9.52 -3.85 6.59
CA CYS A 25 9.72 -5.05 7.40
C CYS A 25 11.21 -5.41 7.49
N SER A 26 11.74 -5.46 8.71
CA SER A 26 13.16 -5.75 8.98
C SER A 26 13.61 -7.11 8.44
N ILE A 27 12.72 -8.12 8.43
CA ILE A 27 13.01 -9.45 7.88
C ILE A 27 13.14 -9.38 6.36
N CYS A 28 12.20 -8.72 5.68
CA CYS A 28 12.22 -8.57 4.23
C CYS A 28 13.47 -7.84 3.74
N THR A 29 13.90 -6.80 4.46
CA THR A 29 15.11 -6.03 4.13
C THR A 29 16.37 -6.88 4.24
N LYS A 30 16.49 -7.71 5.30
CA LYS A 30 17.63 -8.62 5.45
C LYS A 30 17.67 -9.68 4.35
N THR A 31 16.52 -10.27 4.01
CA THR A 31 16.43 -11.25 2.92
C THR A 31 16.77 -10.63 1.57
N ALA A 32 16.29 -9.42 1.27
CA ALA A 32 16.62 -8.70 0.03
C ALA A 32 18.13 -8.49 -0.13
N GLN A 33 18.83 -8.13 0.94
CA GLN A 33 20.29 -7.91 0.93
C GLN A 33 21.09 -9.17 0.57
N GLN A 34 20.54 -10.37 0.81
CA GLN A 34 21.21 -11.64 0.54
C GLN A 34 20.96 -12.17 -0.89
N LEU A 35 19.95 -11.64 -1.59
CA LEU A 35 19.48 -12.18 -2.86
C LEU A 35 20.17 -11.55 -4.08
N GLY A 36 20.75 -10.36 -3.96
CA GLY A 36 21.25 -9.58 -5.09
C GLY A 36 20.14 -8.81 -5.83
N GLU A 37 20.52 -7.90 -6.74
CA GLU A 37 19.65 -6.85 -7.31
C GLU A 37 18.32 -7.36 -7.92
N LYS A 38 18.39 -8.27 -8.90
CA LYS A 38 17.21 -8.77 -9.62
C LYS A 38 16.18 -9.47 -8.71
N PRO A 39 16.55 -10.49 -7.92
CA PRO A 39 15.60 -11.15 -7.02
C PRO A 39 15.17 -10.26 -5.85
N ALA A 40 16.00 -9.32 -5.36
CA ALA A 40 15.58 -8.34 -4.36
C ALA A 40 14.44 -7.43 -4.89
N LYS A 41 14.52 -7.00 -6.15
CA LYS A 41 13.45 -6.23 -6.79
C LYS A 41 12.16 -7.05 -6.94
N ALA A 42 12.27 -8.32 -7.32
CA ALA A 42 11.13 -9.23 -7.40
C ALA A 42 10.48 -9.46 -6.02
N LEU A 43 11.28 -9.58 -4.96
CA LEU A 43 10.80 -9.71 -3.58
C LEU A 43 9.97 -8.50 -3.15
N ASN A 44 10.43 -7.27 -3.42
CA ASN A 44 9.69 -6.05 -3.08
C ASN A 44 8.34 -5.97 -3.79
N MET A 45 8.27 -6.38 -5.07
CA MET A 45 7.00 -6.48 -5.78
C MET A 45 6.06 -7.51 -5.15
N GLY A 46 6.61 -8.64 -4.68
CA GLY A 46 5.86 -9.65 -3.94
C GLY A 46 5.26 -9.12 -2.63
N ILE A 47 6.02 -8.32 -1.87
CA ILE A 47 5.54 -7.70 -0.62
C ILE A 47 4.36 -6.76 -0.89
N ILE A 48 4.47 -5.90 -1.91
CA ILE A 48 3.40 -4.97 -2.29
C ILE A 48 2.16 -5.75 -2.73
N TYR A 49 2.35 -6.79 -3.57
CA TYR A 49 1.26 -7.65 -4.02
C TYR A 49 0.54 -8.31 -2.83
N LEU A 50 1.27 -8.97 -1.94
CA LEU A 50 0.70 -9.66 -0.78
C LEU A 50 0.08 -8.70 0.24
N GLY A 51 0.62 -7.49 0.40
CA GLY A 51 0.10 -6.48 1.31
C GLY A 51 -1.18 -5.81 0.81
N LEU A 52 -1.26 -5.50 -0.49
CA LEU A 52 -2.44 -4.86 -1.09
C LEU A 52 -3.59 -5.85 -1.32
N THR A 53 -3.30 -7.11 -1.65
CA THR A 53 -4.32 -8.13 -1.93
C THR A 53 -5.41 -8.22 -0.84
N PRO A 54 -5.11 -8.40 0.46
CA PRO A 54 -6.15 -8.50 1.48
C PRO A 54 -6.97 -7.21 1.62
N LEU A 55 -6.35 -6.04 1.44
CA LEU A 55 -7.07 -4.76 1.49
C LEU A 55 -8.07 -4.62 0.34
N ILE A 56 -7.66 -5.01 -0.87
CA ILE A 56 -8.53 -5.02 -2.06
C ILE A 56 -9.68 -6.00 -1.87
N VAL A 57 -9.39 -7.22 -1.41
CA VAL A 57 -10.41 -8.26 -1.17
C VAL A 57 -11.42 -7.79 -0.13
N MET A 58 -10.95 -7.30 1.03
CA MET A 58 -11.85 -6.78 2.07
C MET A 58 -12.66 -5.59 1.58
N GLY A 59 -12.04 -4.66 0.85
CA GLY A 59 -12.74 -3.51 0.26
C GLY A 59 -13.83 -3.92 -0.72
N TYR A 60 -13.56 -4.90 -1.59
CA TYR A 60 -14.54 -5.43 -2.53
C TYR A 60 -15.71 -6.12 -1.82
N ILE A 61 -15.42 -6.97 -0.83
CA ILE A 61 -16.45 -7.65 -0.03
C ILE A 61 -17.32 -6.62 0.70
N GLY A 62 -16.69 -5.64 1.37
CA GLY A 62 -17.39 -4.58 2.09
C GLY A 62 -18.29 -3.75 1.16
N TYR A 63 -17.80 -3.37 -0.01
CA TYR A 63 -18.60 -2.66 -1.02
C TYR A 63 -19.80 -3.48 -1.50
N ARG A 64 -19.60 -4.77 -1.78
CA ARG A 64 -20.67 -5.69 -2.23
C ARG A 64 -21.73 -5.87 -1.16
N TRP A 65 -21.33 -5.98 0.10
CA TRP A 65 -22.27 -6.10 1.23
C TRP A 65 -23.06 -4.80 1.43
N TRP A 66 -22.42 -3.63 1.40
CA TRP A 66 -23.15 -2.37 1.53
C TRP A 66 -24.23 -2.20 0.46
N LYS A 67 -23.92 -2.59 -0.79
CA LYS A 67 -24.86 -2.57 -1.92
C LYS A 67 -25.92 -3.69 -1.88
N SER A 68 -25.77 -4.72 -1.06
CA SER A 68 -26.84 -5.71 -0.87
C SER A 68 -27.82 -5.27 0.22
N GLU A 69 -27.34 -4.49 1.19
CA GLU A 69 -28.14 -3.96 2.30
C GLU A 69 -28.88 -2.66 1.94
N HIS A 70 -28.46 -1.97 0.87
CA HIS A 70 -29.09 -0.76 0.32
C HIS A 70 -29.37 -0.94 -1.17
#